data_AF-A0A4R2P922-F1
#
_entry.id   AF-A0A4R2P922-F1
#
_cell.length_a   1.000
_cell.length_b   1.000
_cell.length_c   1.000
_cell.angle_alpha   90.00
_cell.angle_beta   90.00
_cell.angle_gamma   90.00
#
_symmetry.space_group_name_H-M   'P 1'
#
loop_
_entity.id
_entity.type
_entity.pdbx_description
1 polymer ?
#
loop_
_entity_poly.entity_id
_entity_poly.type
_entity_poly.pdbx_seq_one_letter_code
_entity_poly.pdbx_strand_id
1 'polypeptide(L)' 'MFKNFEKQEPIFGHLPHGYQRFSLEIGDNTYSGLLSNKGDIQWFHPQPQVHQPDVDLKAVESDIQELMS' A
#
# COMPACT_ATOMS: atom_id res chain seq x y z
N MET A 1 -8.83 -8.26 -5.15
CA MET A 1 -9.41 -7.70 -3.90
C MET A 1 -8.49 -8.03 -2.74
N PHE A 2 -8.06 -7.03 -1.99
CA PHE A 2 -7.28 -7.20 -0.75
C PHE A 2 -8.21 -7.20 0.47
N LYS A 3 -7.66 -7.59 1.62
CA LYS A 3 -8.34 -7.63 2.92
C LYS A 3 -7.46 -6.96 3.98
N ASN A 4 -8.05 -6.71 5.16
CA ASN A 4 -7.36 -6.19 6.33
C ASN A 4 -6.48 -4.96 6.03
N PHE A 5 -7.07 -3.97 5.33
CA PHE A 5 -6.40 -2.72 5.05
C PHE A 5 -6.25 -1.90 6.34
N GLU A 6 -5.02 -1.58 6.68
CA GLU A 6 -4.67 -0.77 7.83
C GLU A 6 -3.82 0.41 7.38
N LYS A 7 -4.32 1.62 7.66
CA LYS A 7 -3.56 2.86 7.55
C LYS A 7 -2.69 3.00 8.79
N GLN A 8 -1.38 3.04 8.60
CA GLN A 8 -0.44 3.25 9.69
C GLN A 8 -0.18 4.74 9.86
N GLU A 9 -0.41 5.25 11.06
CA GLU A 9 -0.10 6.63 11.38
C GLU A 9 1.40 6.90 11.16
N PRO A 10 1.76 8.07 10.61
CA PRO A 10 3.15 8.43 10.44
C PRO A 10 3.82 8.42 11.82
N ILE A 11 4.80 7.54 12.00
CA ILE A 11 5.64 7.53 13.19
C ILE A 11 6.40 8.86 13.17
N PHE A 12 5.97 9.81 13.99
CA PHE A 12 6.50 11.17 14.06
C PHE A 12 8.04 11.16 14.00
N GLY A 13 8.61 11.76 12.96
CA GLY A 13 10.05 12.08 12.87
C GLY A 13 10.81 11.60 11.63
N HIS A 14 10.34 10.59 10.89
CA HIS A 14 11.16 9.98 9.82
C HIS A 14 10.48 9.77 8.45
N LEU A 15 9.15 9.89 8.36
CA LEU A 15 8.48 9.86 7.06
C LEU A 15 8.53 11.26 6.44
N PRO A 16 8.91 11.39 5.15
CA PRO A 16 8.84 12.68 4.48
C PRO A 16 7.41 13.22 4.57
N HIS A 17 7.26 14.53 4.77
CA HIS A 17 5.95 15.17 4.91
C HIS A 17 5.06 14.77 3.72
N GLY A 18 3.92 14.13 4.00
CA GLY A 18 2.95 13.71 2.99
C GLY A 18 3.05 12.26 2.52
N TYR A 19 3.95 11.44 3.09
CA TYR A 19 3.89 9.99 2.91
C TYR A 19 3.03 9.33 3.98
N GLN A 20 2.12 8.47 3.56
CA GLN A 20 1.29 7.67 4.45
C GLN A 20 1.65 6.20 4.28
N ARG A 21 1.79 5.48 5.39
CA ARG A 21 2.10 4.05 5.34
C ARG A 21 0.81 3.24 5.41
N PHE A 22 0.76 2.13 4.70
CA PHE A 22 -0.36 1.21 4.72
C PHE A 22 0.13 -0.24 4.76
N SER A 23 -0.74 -1.13 5.26
CA SER A 23 -0.60 -2.58 5.17
C SER A 23 -1.94 -3.18 4.74
N LEU A 24 -1.87 -4.29 4.01
CA LEU A 24 -3.03 -5.00 3.49
C LEU A 24 -2.65 -6.44 3.15
N GLU A 25 -3.66 -7.29 2.97
CA GLU A 25 -3.46 -8.69 2.62
C GLU A 25 -3.99 -8.98 1.21
N ILE A 26 -3.15 -9.54 0.36
CA ILE A 26 -3.51 -9.99 -0.99
C ILE A 26 -3.32 -11.51 -1.05
N GLY A 27 -4.44 -12.23 -1.15
CA GLY A 27 -4.45 -13.69 -1.00
C GLY A 27 -4.07 -14.07 0.43
N ASP A 28 -3.08 -14.94 0.57
CA ASP A 28 -2.53 -15.39 1.86
C ASP A 28 -1.26 -14.61 2.29
N ASN A 29 -0.92 -13.53 1.56
CA ASN A 29 0.30 -12.76 1.81
C ASN A 29 -0.03 -11.33 2.28
N THR A 30 0.67 -10.88 3.31
CA THR A 30 0.59 -9.50 3.80
C THR A 30 1.62 -8.63 3.08
N TYR A 31 1.16 -7.50 2.55
CA TYR A 31 1.96 -6.51 1.87
C TYR A 31 1.87 -5.17 2.61
N SER A 32 2.89 -4.36 2.43
CA SER A 32 2.93 -3.02 3.01
C SER A 32 3.59 -2.07 2.03
N GLY A 33 3.23 -0.79 2.12
CA GLY A 33 3.78 0.22 1.23
C GLY A 33 3.63 1.63 1.80
N LEU A 34 4.13 2.57 1.02
CA LEU A 34 3.97 4.00 1.23
C LEU A 34 3.13 4.58 0.08
N LEU A 35 2.16 5.41 0.42
CA LEU A 35 1.48 6.28 -0.51
C LEU A 35 2.07 7.68 -0.38
N SER A 36 2.54 8.24 -1.49
CA SER A 36 2.96 9.64 -1.55
C SER A 36 1.74 10.56 -1.71
N ASN A 37 1.88 11.83 -1.36
CA ASN A 37 0.79 12.82 -1.53
C ASN A 37 0.36 13.05 -2.99
N LYS A 38 1.14 12.55 -3.97
CA LYS A 38 0.83 12.63 -5.40
C LYS A 38 0.01 11.44 -5.89
N GLY A 39 -0.24 10.45 -5.02
CA GLY A 39 -0.88 9.19 -5.36
C GLY A 39 0.11 8.07 -5.71
N ASP A 40 1.42 8.34 -5.84
CA ASP A 40 2.36 7.26 -6.15
C ASP A 40 2.48 6.27 -4.99
N ILE A 41 2.31 4.98 -5.27
CA ILE A 41 2.48 3.89 -4.30
C ILE A 41 3.86 3.26 -4.47
N GLN A 42 4.54 3.11 -3.34
CA GLN A 42 5.81 2.41 -3.25
C GLN A 42 5.67 1.21 -2.33
N TRP A 43 5.69 0.02 -2.93
CA TRP A 43 5.63 -1.25 -2.21
C TRP A 43 6.96 -1.58 -1.52
N PHE A 44 6.88 -2.09 -0.29
CA PHE A 44 8.02 -2.69 0.40
C PHE A 44 8.26 -4.13 -0.09
N HIS A 45 9.44 -4.67 0.20
CA HIS A 45 9.72 -6.09 -0.05
C HIS A 45 9.04 -6.96 1.03
N PRO A 46 8.39 -8.08 0.65
CA PRO A 46 8.20 -8.60 -0.71
C PRO A 46 7.19 -7.79 -1.54
N GLN A 47 7.48 -7.58 -2.83
CA GLN A 47 6.60 -6.80 -3.71
C GLN A 47 5.49 -7.70 -4.28
N PRO A 48 4.22 -7.26 -4.24
CA PRO A 48 3.10 -8.07 -4.70
C PRO A 48 3.16 -8.34 -6.22
N GLN A 49 3.80 -7.49 -7.01
CA GLN A 49 3.98 -7.71 -8.46
C GLN A 49 4.74 -8.99 -8.82
N VAL A 50 5.60 -9.46 -7.90
CA VAL A 50 6.43 -10.65 -8.10
C VAL A 50 5.71 -11.91 -7.61
N HIS A 51 4.96 -11.78 -6.52
CA HIS A 51 4.33 -12.93 -5.82
C HIS A 51 2.87 -13.15 -6.20
N GLN A 52 2.20 -12.14 -6.75
CA GLN A 52 0.79 -12.15 -7.12
C GLN A 52 0.59 -11.57 -8.53
N PRO A 53 1.16 -12.20 -9.58
CA PRO A 53 1.07 -11.69 -10.96
C PRO A 53 -0.37 -11.69 -11.51
N ASP A 54 -1.24 -12.55 -11.00
CA ASP A 54 -2.66 -12.61 -11.37
C ASP A 54 -3.50 -11.50 -10.73
N VAL A 55 -2.94 -10.72 -9.81
CA VAL A 55 -3.64 -9.62 -9.15
C VAL A 55 -3.46 -8.35 -9.96
N ASP A 56 -4.58 -7.71 -10.30
CA ASP A 56 -4.57 -6.39 -10.90
C ASP A 56 -4.11 -5.36 -9.85
N LEU A 57 -2.80 -5.13 -9.84
CA LEU A 57 -2.18 -4.18 -8.92
C LEU A 57 -2.67 -2.76 -9.15
N LYS A 58 -3.02 -2.37 -10.39
CA LYS A 58 -3.53 -1.03 -10.64
C LYS A 58 -4.89 -0.83 -9.98
N ALA A 59 -5.76 -1.84 -10.02
CA ALA A 59 -7.02 -1.80 -9.30
C ALA A 59 -6.78 -1.68 -7.78
N VAL A 60 -5.87 -2.49 -7.23
CA VAL A 60 -5.49 -2.43 -5.81
C VAL A 60 -4.93 -1.07 -5.43
N GLU A 61 -4.05 -0.51 -6.24
CA GLU A 61 -3.45 0.82 -6.04
C GLU A 61 -4.49 1.94 -6.08
N SER A 62 -5.47 1.83 -6.98
CA SER A 62 -6.57 2.79 -7.08
C SER A 62 -7.48 2.73 -5.85
N ASP A 63 -7.82 1.52 -5.38
CA ASP A 63 -8.58 1.31 -4.15
C ASP A 63 -7.82 1.89 -2.92
N ILE A 64 -6.50 1.70 -2.83
CA ILE A 64 -5.67 2.26 -1.75
C ILE A 64 -5.68 3.79 -1.80
N GLN A 65 -5.52 4.38 -2.98
CA GLN A 65 -5.59 5.84 -3.15
C GLN A 65 -6.95 6.39 -2.68
N GLU A 66 -8.05 5.73 -3.04
CA GLU A 66 -9.40 6.12 -2.62
C GLU A 66 -9.59 6.01 -1.10
N LEU A 67 -9.09 4.93 -0.48
CA LEU A 67 -9.15 4.72 0.97
C LEU A 67 -8.27 5.70 1.77
N MET A 68 -7.24 6.28 1.15
CA MET A 68 -6.30 7.19 1.79
C MET A 68 -6.55 8.67 1.49
N SER A 69 -7.48 8.98 0.57
CA SER A 69 -7.91 10.33 0.19
C SER A 69 -8.62 11.11 1.30
#